data_AF-A0A482TIB3-F1
#
_entry.id   AF-A0A482TIB3-F1
#
_cell.length_a   1.000
_cell.length_b   1.000
_cell.length_c   1.000
_cell.angle_alpha   90.00
_cell.angle_beta   90.00
_cell.angle_gamma   90.00
#
_symmetry.space_group_name_H-M   'P 1'
#
loop_
_entity.id
_entity.type
_entity.pdbx_description
1 polymer ?
#
loop_
_entity_poly.entity_id
_entity_poly.type
_entity_poly.pdbx_seq_one_letter_code
_entity_poly.pdbx_strand_id
1 'polypeptide(L)'
;MNDKELKIIFLKRKLESESKKLNRDDFFELIKDEIGWRKYNEINSESVRNSLLDAQTHTKLTELGKSTLSTLESDVKQEFKDKEAVRKKLHNDSKLSDWQVKTFWFLFVFGIFGGLYSGYDIIKNLTKEENVKSKQITKEEMESELSKLRTLILSRKKDSSSIPPNPEKGK
;
A
#
# COMPACT_ATOMS: atom_id res chain seq x y z
N MET A 1 30.79 -8.02 19.43
CA MET A 1 31.41 -8.83 18.36
C MET A 1 30.72 -10.18 18.33
N ASN A 2 30.25 -10.62 17.17
CA ASN A 2 29.50 -11.87 17.02
C ASN A 2 30.46 -13.07 17.08
N ASP A 3 29.98 -14.24 17.49
CA ASP A 3 30.77 -15.47 17.60
C ASP A 3 31.35 -15.90 16.22
N LYS A 4 30.57 -15.68 15.15
CA LYS A 4 31.05 -15.84 13.76
C LYS A 4 32.23 -14.92 13.43
N GLU A 5 32.19 -13.66 13.86
CA GLU A 5 33.27 -12.69 13.60
C GLU A 5 34.55 -13.09 14.34
N LEU A 6 34.43 -13.52 15.61
CA LEU A 6 35.57 -14.01 16.39
C LEU A 6 36.21 -15.24 15.74
N LYS A 7 35.40 -16.14 15.19
CA LYS A 7 35.87 -17.33 14.47
C LYS A 7 36.60 -16.98 13.17
N ILE A 8 36.11 -15.99 12.42
CA ILE A 8 36.80 -15.47 11.22
C ILE A 8 38.15 -14.86 11.62
N ILE A 9 38.17 -13.98 12.63
CA ILE A 9 39.42 -13.37 13.10
C ILE A 9 40.41 -14.43 13.52
N PHE A 10 39.99 -15.41 14.32
CA PHE A 10 40.84 -16.52 14.75
C PHE A 10 41.45 -17.29 13.56
N LEU A 11 40.62 -17.76 12.63
CA LEU A 11 41.07 -18.57 11.49
C LEU A 11 41.96 -17.75 10.53
N LYS A 12 41.63 -16.48 10.31
CA LYS A 12 42.43 -15.58 9.48
C LYS A 12 43.80 -15.30 10.09
N ARG A 13 43.84 -14.97 11.39
CA ARG A 13 45.09 -14.78 12.12
C ARG A 13 45.92 -16.06 12.12
N LYS A 14 45.29 -17.22 12.23
CA LYS A 14 45.98 -18.52 12.18
C LYS A 14 46.62 -18.74 10.81
N LEU A 15 45.90 -18.47 9.72
CA LEU A 15 46.44 -18.53 8.36
C LEU A 15 47.61 -17.54 8.14
N GLU A 16 47.49 -16.31 8.64
CA GLU A 16 48.58 -15.33 8.64
C GLU A 16 49.80 -15.82 9.45
N SER A 17 49.56 -16.46 10.59
CA SER A 17 50.62 -17.00 11.45
C SER A 17 51.41 -18.12 10.79
N GLU A 18 50.75 -18.96 9.98
CA GLU A 18 51.39 -20.00 9.17
C GLU A 18 52.35 -19.40 8.14
N SER A 19 51.91 -18.33 7.46
CA SER A 19 52.76 -17.65 6.46
C SER A 19 54.00 -17.02 7.09
N LYS A 20 53.86 -16.50 8.31
CA LYS A 20 54.92 -15.81 9.06
C LYS A 20 55.74 -16.76 9.95
N LYS A 21 55.39 -18.04 10.03
CA LYS A 21 55.99 -19.05 10.92
C LYS A 21 56.07 -18.59 12.38
N LEU A 22 55.02 -17.93 12.85
CA LEU A 22 54.92 -17.47 14.24
C LEU A 22 54.84 -18.67 15.19
N ASN A 23 55.52 -18.55 16.34
CA ASN A 23 55.38 -19.53 17.41
C ASN A 23 53.98 -19.39 18.06
N ARG A 24 53.52 -20.46 18.74
CA ARG A 24 52.21 -20.51 19.39
C ARG A 24 52.04 -19.41 20.43
N ASP A 25 53.07 -19.13 21.21
CA ASP A 25 53.02 -18.13 22.28
C ASP A 25 52.93 -16.71 21.72
N ASP A 26 53.70 -16.41 20.67
CA ASP A 26 53.64 -15.13 19.96
C ASP A 26 52.28 -14.94 19.28
N PHE A 27 51.75 -16.00 18.68
CA PHE A 27 50.40 -15.98 18.11
C PHE A 27 49.35 -15.71 19.19
N PHE A 28 49.47 -16.35 20.35
CA PHE A 28 48.53 -16.13 21.44
C PHE A 28 48.58 -14.69 21.93
N GLU A 29 49.78 -14.14 22.15
CA GLU A 29 49.97 -12.74 22.53
C GLU A 29 49.31 -11.77 21.54
N LEU A 30 49.37 -12.06 20.24
CA LEU A 30 48.71 -11.23 19.21
C LEU A 30 47.18 -11.27 19.27
N ILE A 31 46.58 -12.40 19.64
CA ILE A 31 45.12 -12.56 19.60
C ILE A 31 44.45 -12.40 20.96
N LYS A 32 45.22 -12.38 22.06
CA LYS A 32 44.68 -12.30 23.42
C LYS A 32 43.91 -11.00 23.61
N ASP A 33 44.38 -9.92 23.00
CA ASP A 33 43.77 -8.60 23.10
C ASP A 33 42.49 -8.49 22.26
N GLU A 34 42.38 -9.27 21.17
CA GLU A 34 41.21 -9.28 20.28
C GLU A 34 40.08 -10.22 20.76
N ILE A 35 40.43 -11.40 21.27
CA ILE A 35 39.46 -12.49 21.53
C ILE A 35 39.39 -12.85 23.02
N GLY A 36 40.49 -12.69 23.77
CA GLY A 36 40.61 -13.11 25.16
C GLY A 36 40.78 -14.63 25.34
N TRP A 37 41.40 -15.03 26.46
CA TRP A 37 41.80 -16.43 26.72
C TRP A 37 40.66 -17.44 26.67
N ARG A 38 39.52 -17.11 27.29
CA ARG A 38 38.37 -18.03 27.38
C ARG A 38 37.81 -18.35 26.00
N LYS A 39 37.57 -17.31 25.19
CA LYS A 39 37.02 -17.46 23.83
C LYS A 39 38.02 -18.07 22.86
N TYR A 40 39.30 -17.74 22.99
CA TYR A 40 40.36 -18.42 22.24
C TYR A 40 40.30 -19.94 22.46
N ASN A 41 40.28 -20.39 23.71
CA ASN A 41 40.26 -21.82 24.02
C ASN A 41 39.00 -22.51 23.51
N GLU A 42 37.84 -21.85 23.64
CA GLU A 42 36.58 -22.34 23.10
C GLU A 42 36.69 -22.55 21.57
N ILE A 43 37.05 -21.51 20.82
CA ILE A 43 37.15 -21.54 19.35
C ILE A 43 38.24 -22.52 18.90
N ASN A 44 39.38 -22.56 19.58
CA ASN A 44 40.48 -23.46 19.25
C ASN A 44 40.07 -24.92 19.46
N SER A 45 39.42 -25.24 20.59
CA SER A 45 38.93 -26.59 20.86
C SER A 45 37.87 -27.04 19.86
N GLU A 46 36.98 -26.13 19.47
CA GLU A 46 35.95 -26.38 18.47
C GLU A 46 36.57 -26.59 17.07
N SER A 47 37.58 -25.79 16.73
CA SER A 47 38.29 -25.87 15.46
C SER A 47 39.08 -27.17 15.31
N VAL A 48 39.65 -27.68 16.41
CA VAL A 48 40.27 -29.02 16.43
C VAL A 48 39.21 -30.11 16.29
N ARG A 49 38.10 -30.02 17.02
CA ARG A 49 37.00 -31.01 16.95
C ARG A 49 36.38 -31.10 15.56
N ASN A 50 36.27 -29.98 14.87
CA ASN A 50 35.69 -29.88 13.53
C ASN A 50 36.72 -30.07 12.41
N SER A 51 37.94 -30.54 12.73
CA SER A 51 39.00 -30.78 11.75
C SER A 51 39.39 -29.55 10.91
N LEU A 52 39.18 -28.34 11.44
CA LEU A 52 39.61 -27.08 10.81
C LEU A 52 41.12 -26.86 10.97
N LEU A 53 41.70 -27.44 12.02
CA LEU A 53 43.13 -27.46 12.30
C LEU A 53 43.67 -28.86 12.12
N ASP A 54 44.92 -28.94 11.65
CA ASP A 54 45.65 -30.19 11.54
C ASP A 54 45.77 -30.86 12.91
N ALA A 55 45.37 -32.13 12.98
CA ALA A 55 45.29 -32.89 14.23
C ALA A 55 46.66 -33.19 14.85
N GLN A 56 47.73 -33.18 14.05
CA GLN A 56 49.08 -33.45 14.55
C GLN A 56 49.75 -32.21 15.12
N THR A 57 49.58 -31.07 14.45
CA THR A 57 50.31 -29.85 14.81
C THR A 57 49.46 -28.83 15.55
N HIS A 58 48.14 -28.83 15.38
CA HIS A 58 47.22 -27.79 15.89
C HIS A 58 47.62 -26.34 15.52
N THR A 59 48.58 -26.20 14.60
CA THR A 59 49.15 -24.92 14.17
C THR A 59 48.76 -24.59 12.74
N LYS A 60 48.42 -25.58 11.94
CA LYS A 60 48.09 -25.41 10.52
C LYS A 60 46.61 -25.58 10.24
N LEU A 61 46.05 -24.75 9.38
CA LEU A 61 44.71 -24.89 8.82
C LEU A 61 44.70 -26.05 7.84
N THR A 62 43.69 -26.91 7.97
CA THR A 62 43.37 -27.90 6.94
C THR A 62 42.73 -27.23 5.73
N GLU A 63 42.64 -27.94 4.61
CA GLU A 63 41.87 -27.48 3.45
C GLU A 63 40.40 -27.19 3.81
N LEU A 64 39.84 -27.97 4.75
CA LEU A 64 38.50 -27.76 5.29
C LEU A 64 38.43 -26.47 6.14
N GLY A 65 39.48 -26.16 6.92
CA GLY A 65 39.61 -24.90 7.63
C GLY A 65 39.63 -23.69 6.70
N LYS A 66 40.39 -23.77 5.60
CA LYS A 66 40.49 -22.70 4.60
C LYS A 66 39.18 -22.49 3.84
N SER A 67 38.52 -23.57 3.42
CA SER A 67 37.22 -23.47 2.75
C SER A 67 36.17 -22.88 3.68
N THR A 68 36.13 -23.33 4.94
CA THR A 68 35.23 -22.79 5.97
C THR A 68 35.47 -21.30 6.21
N LEU A 69 36.72 -20.85 6.28
CA LEU A 69 37.04 -19.42 6.38
C LEU A 69 36.46 -18.64 5.19
N SER A 70 36.65 -19.13 3.96
CA SER A 70 36.13 -18.46 2.77
C SER A 70 34.59 -18.37 2.75
N THR A 71 33.91 -19.42 3.19
CA THR A 71 32.43 -19.44 3.31
C THR A 71 31.96 -18.47 4.38
N LEU A 72 32.61 -18.44 5.55
CA LEU A 72 32.23 -17.50 6.61
C LEU A 72 32.44 -16.04 6.18
N GLU A 73 33.51 -15.75 5.45
CA GLU A 73 33.74 -14.41 4.90
C GLU A 73 32.67 -14.03 3.86
N SER A 74 32.27 -14.96 2.99
CA SER A 74 31.19 -14.70 2.03
C SER A 74 29.85 -14.46 2.74
N ASP A 75 29.55 -15.24 3.77
CA ASP A 75 28.31 -15.12 4.54
C ASP A 75 28.23 -13.76 5.25
N VAL A 76 29.30 -13.33 5.93
CA VAL A 76 29.32 -12.01 6.60
C VAL A 76 29.21 -10.88 5.58
N LYS A 77 29.87 -11.00 4.43
CA LYS A 77 29.77 -10.01 3.35
C LYS A 77 28.37 -9.95 2.77
N GLN A 78 27.69 -11.09 2.64
CA GLN A 78 26.31 -11.17 2.20
C GLN A 78 25.36 -10.60 3.25
N GLU A 79 25.50 -10.95 4.53
CA GLU A 79 24.72 -10.36 5.63
C GLU A 79 24.85 -8.83 5.66
N PHE A 80 26.03 -8.28 5.37
CA PHE A 80 26.23 -6.84 5.27
C PHE A 80 25.47 -6.23 4.08
N LYS A 81 25.56 -6.85 2.90
CA LYS A 81 24.81 -6.44 1.70
C LYS A 81 23.31 -6.52 1.92
N ASP A 82 22.82 -7.58 2.57
CA ASP A 82 21.41 -7.78 2.85
C ASP A 82 20.90 -6.72 3.83
N LYS A 83 21.66 -6.41 4.89
CA LYS A 83 21.35 -5.30 5.79
C LYS A 83 21.30 -3.96 5.07
N GLU A 84 22.21 -3.71 4.14
CA GLU A 84 22.21 -2.49 3.33
C GLU A 84 20.99 -2.45 2.39
N ALA A 85 20.65 -3.56 1.76
CA ALA A 85 19.48 -3.70 0.88
C ALA A 85 18.18 -3.50 1.67
N VAL A 86 18.06 -4.06 2.88
CA VAL A 86 16.92 -3.86 3.77
C VAL A 86 16.80 -2.39 4.18
N ARG A 87 17.90 -1.72 4.53
CA ARG A 87 17.89 -0.29 4.86
C ARG A 87 17.47 0.55 3.65
N LYS A 88 17.98 0.23 2.46
CA LYS A 88 17.59 0.89 1.20
C LYS A 88 16.10 0.68 0.89
N LYS A 89 15.60 -0.54 1.06
CA LYS A 89 14.19 -0.87 0.90
C LYS A 89 13.33 -0.07 1.89
N LEU A 90 13.66 -0.08 3.18
CA LEU A 90 12.92 0.63 4.21
C LEU A 90 12.84 2.14 3.93
N HIS A 91 13.95 2.74 3.49
CA HIS A 91 14.00 4.14 3.10
C HIS A 91 13.16 4.42 1.84
N ASN A 92 13.15 3.50 0.87
CA ASN A 92 12.32 3.63 -0.33
C ASN A 92 10.83 3.47 -0.02
N ASP A 93 10.47 2.49 0.82
CA ASP A 93 9.10 2.26 1.28
C ASP A 93 8.58 3.46 2.09
N SER A 94 9.43 4.07 2.92
CA SER A 94 9.10 5.33 3.62
C SER A 94 8.81 6.47 2.64
N LYS A 95 9.63 6.63 1.58
CA LYS A 95 9.39 7.65 0.55
C LYS A 95 8.13 7.39 -0.26
N LEU A 96 7.82 6.13 -0.57
CA LEU A 96 6.59 5.74 -1.24
C LEU A 96 5.38 6.06 -0.37
N SER A 97 5.46 5.82 0.95
CA SER A 97 4.41 6.18 1.90
C SER A 97 4.13 7.69 1.89
N ASP A 98 5.17 8.53 1.90
CA ASP A 98 5.01 9.99 1.82
C ASP A 98 4.38 10.43 0.48
N TRP A 99 4.71 9.74 -0.62
CA TRP A 99 4.13 10.02 -1.93
C TRP A 99 2.67 9.58 -2.03
N GLN A 100 2.31 8.45 -1.43
CA GLN A 100 0.93 7.98 -1.33
C GLN A 100 0.05 8.96 -0.55
N VAL A 101 0.54 9.52 0.56
CA VAL A 101 -0.22 10.51 1.34
C VAL A 101 -0.46 11.80 0.52
N LYS A 102 0.56 12.28 -0.21
CA LYS A 102 0.40 13.47 -1.06
C LYS A 102 -0.58 13.26 -2.21
N THR A 103 -0.48 12.12 -2.89
CA THR A 103 -1.37 11.80 -4.02
C THR A 103 -2.81 11.52 -3.59
N PHE A 104 -3.00 10.92 -2.40
CA PHE A 104 -4.33 10.70 -1.83
C PHE A 104 -5.13 11.99 -1.67
N TRP A 105 -4.54 13.07 -1.16
CA TRP A 105 -5.24 14.34 -0.97
C TRP A 105 -5.73 14.95 -2.29
N PHE A 106 -4.94 14.87 -3.37
CA PHE A 106 -5.37 15.37 -4.67
C PHE A 106 -6.56 14.56 -5.23
N LEU A 107 -6.50 13.22 -5.17
CA LEU A 107 -7.60 12.37 -5.62
C LEU A 107 -8.85 12.54 -4.75
N PHE A 108 -8.67 12.70 -3.44
CA PHE A 108 -9.76 12.93 -2.50
C PHE A 108 -10.49 14.26 -2.79
N VAL A 109 -9.73 15.33 -3.00
CA VAL A 109 -10.27 16.65 -3.36
C VAL A 109 -10.99 16.59 -4.71
N PHE A 110 -10.38 16.01 -5.74
CA PHE A 110 -11.03 15.81 -7.05
C PHE A 110 -12.32 14.99 -6.93
N GLY A 111 -12.33 13.94 -6.10
CA GLY A 111 -13.50 13.11 -5.84
C GLY A 111 -14.62 13.89 -5.15
N ILE A 112 -14.31 14.73 -4.17
CA ILE A 112 -15.29 15.60 -3.51
C ILE A 112 -15.87 16.62 -4.49
N PHE A 113 -15.04 17.33 -5.25
CA PHE A 113 -15.51 18.33 -6.20
C PHE A 113 -16.32 17.71 -7.35
N GLY A 114 -15.85 16.60 -7.92
CA GLY A 114 -16.57 15.87 -8.95
C GLY A 114 -17.87 15.24 -8.43
N GLY A 115 -17.84 14.70 -7.22
CA GLY A 115 -18.99 14.11 -6.56
C GLY A 115 -20.06 15.15 -6.21
N LEU A 116 -19.68 16.32 -5.68
CA LEU A 116 -20.60 17.42 -5.39
C LEU A 116 -21.24 17.99 -6.66
N TYR A 117 -20.45 18.18 -7.73
CA TYR A 117 -20.97 18.69 -9.00
C TYR A 117 -21.99 17.73 -9.62
N SER A 118 -21.65 16.43 -9.65
CA SER A 118 -22.55 15.39 -10.14
C SER A 118 -23.81 15.27 -9.27
N GLY A 119 -23.64 15.28 -7.94
CA GLY A 119 -24.77 15.20 -7.00
C GLY A 119 -25.74 16.38 -7.12
N TYR A 120 -25.22 17.61 -7.30
CA TYR A 120 -26.06 18.79 -7.50
C TYR A 120 -26.87 18.72 -8.79
N ASP A 121 -26.27 18.25 -9.88
CA ASP A 121 -26.96 18.17 -11.18
C ASP A 121 -28.03 17.08 -11.19
N ILE A 122 -27.77 15.95 -10.52
CA ILE A 122 -28.76 14.89 -10.31
C ILE A 122 -29.95 15.41 -9.47
N ILE A 123 -29.69 16.04 -8.32
CA ILE A 123 -30.76 16.57 -7.45
C ILE A 123 -31.59 17.62 -8.19
N LYS A 124 -30.94 18.54 -8.90
CA LYS A 124 -31.62 19.60 -9.66
C LYS A 124 -32.49 19.04 -10.79
N ASN A 125 -32.02 18.01 -11.50
CA ASN A 125 -32.81 17.38 -12.56
C ASN A 125 -34.02 16.61 -12.00
N LEU A 126 -33.86 15.91 -10.87
CA LEU A 126 -34.98 15.26 -10.15
C LEU A 126 -36.04 16.26 -9.68
N THR A 127 -35.63 17.38 -9.07
CA THR A 127 -36.59 18.42 -8.60
C THR A 127 -37.25 19.17 -9.76
N LYS A 128 -36.58 19.28 -10.91
CA LYS A 128 -37.13 19.97 -12.09
C LYS A 128 -38.18 19.13 -12.81
N GLU A 129 -38.01 17.80 -12.90
CA GLU A 129 -39.04 16.90 -13.44
C GLU A 129 -40.34 16.95 -12.64
N GLU A 130 -40.25 16.99 -11.30
CA GLU A 130 -41.41 17.06 -10.41
C GLU A 130 -42.20 18.36 -10.61
N ASN A 131 -41.50 19.50 -10.73
CA ASN A 131 -42.11 20.81 -10.95
C ASN A 131 -42.69 21.00 -12.37
N VAL A 132 -42.16 20.28 -13.37
CA VAL A 132 -42.70 20.32 -14.73
C VAL A 132 -43.97 19.48 -14.82
N LYS A 133 -44.00 18.30 -14.19
CA LYS A 133 -45.21 17.46 -14.10
C LYS A 133 -46.34 18.15 -13.36
N SER A 134 -46.07 18.82 -12.23
CA SER A 134 -47.11 19.53 -11.48
C SER A 134 -47.72 20.68 -12.30
N LYS A 135 -46.90 21.47 -13.01
CA LYS A 135 -47.39 22.55 -13.89
C LYS A 135 -48.17 22.05 -15.09
N GLN A 136 -47.86 20.86 -15.61
CA GLN A 136 -48.57 20.27 -16.74
C GLN A 136 -49.96 19.78 -16.32
N ILE A 137 -50.06 19.15 -15.14
CA ILE A 137 -51.33 18.71 -14.56
C ILE A 137 -52.26 19.90 -14.28
N THR A 138 -51.75 20.99 -13.68
CA THR A 138 -52.58 22.19 -13.40
C THR A 138 -53.08 22.86 -14.68
N LYS A 139 -52.31 22.84 -15.78
CA LYS A 139 -52.76 23.38 -17.07
C LYS A 139 -53.85 22.52 -17.69
N GLU A 140 -53.67 21.21 -17.68
CA GLU A 140 -54.65 20.27 -18.23
C GLU A 140 -55.96 20.32 -17.44
N GLU A 141 -55.90 20.48 -16.13
CA GLU A 141 -57.06 20.67 -15.25
C GLU A 141 -57.79 22.00 -15.55
N MET A 142 -57.06 23.12 -15.65
CA MET A 142 -57.62 24.43 -16.04
C MET A 142 -58.26 24.41 -17.44
N GLU A 143 -57.64 23.73 -18.42
CA GLU A 143 -58.22 23.58 -19.76
C GLU A 143 -59.49 22.72 -19.74
N SER A 144 -59.55 21.70 -18.88
CA SER A 144 -60.75 20.89 -18.69
C SER A 144 -61.91 21.70 -18.10
N GLU A 145 -61.62 22.57 -17.13
CA GLU A 145 -62.62 23.45 -16.50
C GLU A 145 -63.13 24.51 -17.47
N LEU A 146 -62.22 25.12 -18.26
CA LEU A 146 -62.59 26.05 -19.32
C LEU A 146 -63.46 25.39 -20.40
N SER A 147 -63.14 24.16 -20.78
CA SER A 147 -63.93 23.39 -21.76
C SER A 147 -65.33 23.06 -21.22
N LYS A 148 -65.44 22.67 -19.94
CA LYS A 148 -66.73 22.47 -19.26
C LYS A 148 -67.55 23.76 -19.18
N LEU A 149 -66.94 24.88 -18.83
CA LEU A 149 -67.60 26.18 -18.82
C LEU A 149 -68.09 26.57 -20.22
N ARG A 150 -67.25 26.38 -21.23
CA ARG A 150 -67.59 26.70 -22.62
C ARG A 150 -68.74 25.85 -23.14
N THR A 151 -68.77 24.56 -22.81
CA THR A 151 -69.87 23.66 -23.19
C THR A 151 -71.16 23.98 -22.45
N LEU A 152 -71.12 24.31 -21.16
CA LEU A 152 -72.29 24.75 -20.39
C LEU A 152 -72.89 26.06 -20.93
N ILE A 153 -72.06 27.01 -21.36
CA ILE A 153 -72.54 28.25 -21.98
C ILE A 153 -73.20 27.96 -23.33
N LEU A 154 -72.60 27.05 -24.13
CA LEU A 154 -73.13 26.65 -25.44
C LEU A 154 -74.46 25.89 -25.33
N SER A 155 -74.61 24.99 -24.36
CA SER A 155 -75.87 24.28 -24.13
C SER A 155 -76.96 25.24 -23.65
N ARG A 156 -76.64 26.13 -22.69
CA ARG A 156 -77.60 27.15 -22.22
C ARG A 156 -78.10 28.07 -23.35
N LYS A 157 -77.23 28.42 -24.30
CA LYS A 157 -77.62 29.23 -25.46
C LYS A 157 -78.54 28.48 -26.42
N LYS A 158 -78.39 27.16 -26.53
CA LYS A 158 -79.21 26.30 -27.40
C LYS A 158 -80.64 26.12 -26.85
N ASP A 159 -80.79 26.06 -25.53
CA ASP A 159 -82.09 25.92 -24.88
C ASP A 159 -82.90 27.24 -24.89
N SER A 160 -82.24 28.38 -25.06
CA SER A 160 -82.90 29.68 -25.20
C SER A 160 -83.42 30.01 -26.60
N SER A 161 -83.16 29.17 -27.61
CA SER A 161 -83.59 29.43 -29.01
C SER A 161 -84.78 28.59 -29.48
N SER A 162 -85.46 27.85 -28.60
CA SER A 162 -86.74 27.22 -28.91
C SER A 162 -87.90 28.03 -28.31
N ILE A 163 -88.31 29.08 -29.01
CA ILE A 163 -89.65 29.65 -28.84
C ILE A 163 -90.62 28.66 -29.52
N PRO A 164 -91.55 28.01 -28.79
CA PRO A 164 -92.56 27.16 -29.42
C PRO A 164 -93.62 28.00 -30.17
N PRO A 165 -94.23 27.47 -31.25
CA PRO A 165 -95.32 28.16 -31.94
C PRO A 165 -96.57 28.20 -31.05
N ASN A 166 -97.13 29.40 -30.93
CA ASN A 166 -98.37 29.69 -30.21
C ASN A 166 -99.58 28.98 -30.87
N PRO A 167 -100.44 28.26 -30.12
CA PRO A 167 -101.64 27.66 -30.66
C PRO A 167 -102.91 28.52 -30.45
N GLU A 168 -103.79 28.49 -31.47
CA GLU A 168 -105.27 28.72 -31.43
C GLU A 168 -105.79 30.16 -31.18
N LYS A 169 -106.97 30.63 -31.63
CA LYS A 169 -108.10 30.25 -32.51
C LYS A 169 -109.06 31.46 -32.54
N GLY A 170 -109.90 31.63 -33.58
CA GLY A 170 -111.23 32.23 -33.39
C GLY A 170 -111.80 33.08 -34.54
N LYS A 171 -112.78 32.48 -35.24
CA LYS A 171 -113.95 33.06 -35.97
C LYS A 171 -113.75 34.15 -37.02
#